data_AF-A0A932V6G4-F1
#
_entry.id   AF-A0A932V6G4-F1
#
_cell.length_a   1.000
_cell.length_b   1.000
_cell.length_c   1.000
_cell.angle_alpha   90.00
_cell.angle_beta   90.00
_cell.angle_gamma   90.00
#
_symmetry.space_group_name_H-M   'P 1'
#
loop_
_entity.id
_entity.type
_entity.pdbx_description
1 polymer ?
#
loop_
_entity_poly.entity_id
_entity_poly.type
_entity_poly.pdbx_seq_one_letter_code
_entity_poly.pdbx_strand_id
1 'polypeptide(L)'
;MPADRLVPPAYPEIVRSDEDRERFGRLYDDLVRVIGMAPAEALLNAATQFTLGFDVRGPFEKRKRRKRVVTSSAIELPDTEPPG
;
A
#
# COMPACT_ATOMS: atom_id res chain seq x y z
N MET A 1 -15.58 -7.76 -16.50
CA MET A 1 -16.47 -7.10 -15.53
C MET A 1 -15.77 -7.14 -14.19
N PRO A 2 -15.35 -6.02 -13.58
CA PRO A 2 -14.84 -6.10 -12.22
C PRO A 2 -15.98 -6.68 -11.36
N ALA A 3 -15.65 -7.75 -10.64
CA ALA A 3 -16.58 -8.51 -9.83
C ALA A 3 -17.40 -7.60 -8.91
N ASP A 4 -18.69 -7.89 -8.81
CA ASP A 4 -19.69 -7.34 -7.87
C ASP A 4 -19.01 -6.82 -6.59
N ARG A 5 -18.63 -5.54 -6.51
CA ARG A 5 -17.93 -5.01 -5.31
C ARG A 5 -18.96 -4.79 -4.23
N LEU A 6 -18.66 -5.24 -3.01
CA LEU A 6 -19.53 -4.97 -1.89
C LEU A 6 -19.54 -3.47 -1.60
N VAL A 7 -20.72 -2.87 -1.74
CA VAL A 7 -20.92 -1.46 -1.42
C VAL A 7 -21.21 -1.37 0.08
N PRO A 8 -20.49 -0.52 0.83
CA PRO A 8 -20.79 -0.33 2.24
C PRO A 8 -22.19 0.29 2.40
N PRO A 9 -22.97 -0.14 3.41
CA PRO A 9 -24.35 0.31 3.60
C PRO A 9 -24.45 1.78 4.05
N ALA A 10 -23.38 2.34 4.59
CA ALA A 10 -23.30 3.74 5.00
C ALA A 10 -21.87 4.26 4.81
N TYR A 11 -21.77 5.57 4.56
CA TYR A 11 -20.49 6.29 4.52
C TYR A 11 -20.39 7.22 5.73
N PRO A 12 -19.23 7.26 6.42
CA PRO A 12 -19.01 8.21 7.52
C PRO A 12 -18.88 9.65 7.00
N GLU A 13 -19.16 10.65 7.84
CA GLU A 13 -19.18 12.09 7.45
C GLU A 13 -17.83 12.64 6.94
N ILE A 14 -16.75 11.92 7.22
CA ILE A 14 -15.40 12.23 6.73
C ILE A 14 -15.26 11.90 5.23
N VAL A 15 -16.09 11.02 4.69
CA VAL A 15 -16.13 10.67 3.27
C VAL A 15 -16.98 11.70 2.55
N ARG A 16 -16.32 12.68 1.92
CA ARG A 16 -17.00 13.85 1.32
C ARG A 16 -16.95 13.86 -0.20
N SER A 17 -16.03 13.12 -0.80
CA SER A 17 -15.78 13.12 -2.23
C SER A 17 -16.08 11.75 -2.86
N ASP A 18 -16.35 11.70 -4.16
CA ASP A 18 -16.50 10.42 -4.87
C ASP A 18 -15.22 9.57 -4.82
N GLU A 19 -14.05 10.21 -4.84
CA GLU A 19 -12.78 9.50 -4.65
C GLU A 19 -12.67 8.87 -3.24
N ASP A 20 -13.17 9.56 -2.21
CA ASP A 20 -13.20 9.03 -0.85
C ASP A 20 -14.15 7.81 -0.76
N ARG A 21 -15.29 7.88 -1.44
CA ARG A 21 -16.26 6.78 -1.50
C ARG A 21 -15.67 5.55 -2.18
N GLU A 22 -14.93 5.73 -3.27
CA GLU A 22 -14.23 4.64 -3.94
C GLU A 22 -13.16 4.01 -3.05
N ARG A 23 -12.35 4.84 -2.37
CA ARG A 23 -11.30 4.35 -1.44
C ARG A 23 -11.92 3.60 -0.27
N PHE A 24 -12.96 4.15 0.34
CA PHE A 24 -13.68 3.54 1.45
C PHE A 24 -14.35 2.22 1.03
N GLY A 25 -14.99 2.19 -0.15
CA GLY A 25 -15.60 0.99 -0.69
C GLY A 25 -14.60 -0.14 -0.94
N ARG A 26 -13.40 0.17 -1.44
CA ARG A 26 -12.33 -0.83 -1.61
C ARG A 26 -11.84 -1.38 -0.27
N LEU A 27 -11.61 -0.51 0.70
CA LEU A 27 -11.19 -0.92 2.04
C LEU A 27 -12.24 -1.84 2.69
N TYR A 28 -13.51 -1.47 2.60
CA TYR A 28 -14.61 -2.29 3.10
C TYR A 28 -14.69 -3.66 2.40
N ASP A 29 -14.61 -3.69 1.06
CA ASP A 29 -14.62 -4.93 0.29
C ASP A 29 -13.45 -5.85 0.67
N ASP A 30 -12.24 -5.30 0.86
CA ASP A 30 -11.06 -6.06 1.31
C ASP A 30 -11.24 -6.61 2.74
N LEU A 31 -11.76 -5.82 3.67
CA LEU A 31 -12.04 -6.29 5.04
C LEU A 31 -13.04 -7.45 5.06
N VAL A 32 -14.07 -7.41 4.21
CA VAL A 32 -15.08 -8.47 4.16
C VAL A 32 -14.57 -9.68 3.38
N ARG A 33 -13.99 -9.50 2.20
CA ARG A 33 -13.64 -10.60 1.29
C ARG A 33 -12.28 -11.23 1.54
N VAL A 34 -11.28 -10.41 1.87
CA VAL A 34 -9.89 -10.88 2.05
C VAL A 34 -9.66 -11.29 3.50
N ILE A 35 -10.11 -10.46 4.45
CA ILE A 35 -9.93 -10.73 5.88
C ILE A 35 -11.05 -11.63 6.43
N GLY A 36 -12.22 -11.65 5.80
CA GLY A 36 -13.37 -12.46 6.27
C GLY A 36 -14.09 -11.83 7.46
N MET A 37 -13.96 -10.51 7.65
CA MET A 37 -14.60 -9.80 8.75
C MET A 37 -16.12 -9.69 8.52
N ALA A 38 -16.91 -9.72 9.60
CA ALA A 38 -18.34 -9.50 9.50
C ALA A 38 -18.63 -8.10 8.92
N PRO A 39 -19.66 -7.92 8.06
CA PRO A 39 -19.96 -6.64 7.43
C PRO A 39 -20.06 -5.45 8.40
N ALA A 40 -20.69 -5.63 9.56
CA ALA A 40 -20.82 -4.57 10.55
C ALA A 40 -19.47 -4.18 11.18
N GLU A 41 -18.62 -5.17 11.47
CA GLU A 41 -17.28 -4.93 12.02
C GLU A 41 -16.35 -4.33 10.98
N ALA A 42 -16.46 -4.77 9.72
CA ALA A 42 -15.70 -4.23 8.60
C ALA A 42 -16.03 -2.76 8.37
N LEU A 43 -17.30 -2.38 8.49
CA LEU A 43 -17.74 -0.99 8.38
C LEU A 43 -17.12 -0.13 9.48
N LEU A 44 -17.14 -0.59 10.73
CA LEU A 44 -16.56 0.13 11.87
C LEU A 44 -15.03 0.26 11.74
N ASN A 45 -14.36 -0.81 11.33
CA ASN A 45 -12.92 -0.82 11.12
C ASN A 45 -12.52 0.09 9.96
N ALA A 46 -13.23 0.02 8.83
CA ALA A 46 -13.01 0.91 7.69
C ALA A 46 -13.18 2.37 8.11
N ALA A 47 -14.25 2.71 8.83
CA ALA A 47 -14.49 4.08 9.32
C ALA A 47 -13.37 4.54 10.25
N THR A 48 -12.91 3.69 11.16
CA THR A 48 -11.81 4.00 12.08
C THR A 48 -10.50 4.24 11.33
N GLN A 49 -10.13 3.35 10.40
CA GLN A 49 -8.89 3.48 9.61
C GLN A 49 -8.94 4.71 8.70
N PHE A 50 -10.08 4.99 8.09
CA PHE A 50 -10.27 6.16 7.23
C PHE A 50 -10.20 7.46 8.05
N THR A 51 -10.77 7.49 9.27
CA THR A 51 -10.68 8.63 10.19
C THR A 51 -9.24 8.92 10.62
N LEU A 52 -8.47 7.87 10.89
CA LEU A 52 -7.06 7.98 11.29
C LEU A 52 -6.13 8.40 10.13
N GLY A 53 -6.66 8.65 8.93
CA GLY A 53 -5.87 9.02 7.76
C GLY A 53 -4.96 7.90 7.26
N PHE A 54 -5.29 6.64 7.55
CA PHE A 54 -4.59 5.49 6.99
C PHE A 54 -4.92 5.41 5.49
N ASP A 55 -4.14 6.15 4.69
CA ASP A 55 -4.19 6.02 3.23
C ASP A 55 -3.68 4.61 2.89
N VAL A 56 -4.61 3.75 2.45
CA VAL A 56 -4.36 2.36 2.03
C VAL A 56 -3.33 2.29 0.88
N ARG A 57 -2.89 3.43 0.31
CA ARG A 57 -1.72 3.53 -0.58
C ARG A 57 -0.35 3.33 0.07
N GLY A 58 -0.18 3.26 1.40
CA GLY A 58 1.15 3.09 2.04
C GLY A 58 1.18 2.01 3.12
N PRO A 59 1.68 0.79 2.81
CA PRO A 59 3.13 0.53 2.71
C PRO A 59 3.62 -0.03 1.36
N PHE A 60 2.72 -0.33 0.41
CA PHE A 60 3.10 -1.00 -0.84
C PHE A 60 3.57 -0.06 -1.96
N GLU A 61 3.12 1.21 -2.01
CA GLU A 61 3.60 2.14 -3.06
C GLU A 61 4.99 2.74 -2.79
N LYS A 62 5.55 2.57 -1.58
CA LYS A 62 6.92 3.01 -1.25
C LYS A 62 8.00 1.92 -1.41
N ARG A 63 7.76 0.89 -2.23
CA ARG A 63 8.80 -0.07 -2.66
C ARG A 63 9.34 0.24 -4.07
N LYS A 64 9.63 1.52 -4.37
CA LYS A 64 10.58 1.93 -5.43
C LYS A 64 11.81 2.50 -4.71
N ARG A 65 13.05 2.11 -4.99
CA ARG A 65 13.69 1.50 -6.16
C ARG A 65 14.82 0.65 -5.60
N ARG A 66 15.03 -0.58 -6.08
CA ARG A 66 16.32 -1.27 -5.88
C ARG A 66 17.40 -0.32 -6.41
N LYS A 67 18.29 0.15 -5.55
CA LYS A 67 19.55 0.75 -5.99
C LYS A 67 20.24 -0.38 -6.76
N ARG A 68 20.35 -0.24 -8.08
CA ARG A 68 21.32 -1.02 -8.87
C ARG A 68 22.68 -0.66 -8.26
N VAL A 69 23.23 -1.53 -7.42
CA VAL A 69 24.66 -1.51 -7.13
C VAL A 69 25.28 -1.95 -8.44
N VAL A 70 25.73 -0.97 -9.23
CA VAL A 70 26.70 -1.21 -10.27
C VAL A 70 27.95 -1.64 -9.52
N THR A 71 28.22 -2.94 -9.48
CA THR A 71 29.55 -3.45 -9.20
C THR A 71 30.43 -2.97 -10.35
N SER A 72 30.94 -1.75 -10.23
CA SER A 72 32.18 -1.37 -10.88
C SER A 72 33.25 -2.21 -10.22
N SER A 73 33.49 -3.39 -10.77
CA SER A 73 34.72 -4.14 -10.56
C SER A 73 35.85 -3.36 -11.23
N ALA A 74 36.27 -2.27 -10.59
CA ALA A 74 37.56 -1.63 -10.83
C ALA A 74 38.39 -1.88 -9.57
N ILE A 75 38.80 -3.13 -9.41
CA ILE A 75 39.98 -3.44 -8.61
C ILE A 75 41.14 -3.06 -9.53
N GLU A 76 41.49 -1.78 -9.56
CA GLU A 76 42.86 -1.41 -9.88
C GLU A 76 43.69 -1.91 -8.69
N LEU A 77 44.29 -3.09 -8.86
CA LEU A 77 45.47 -3.42 -8.08
C LEU A 77 46.52 -2.36 -8.42
N PRO A 78 47.06 -1.60 -7.46
CA PRO A 78 48.35 -0.96 -7.72
C PRO A 78 49.36 -2.09 -7.86
N ASP A 79 49.81 -2.28 -9.11
CA ASP A 79 51.00 -3.01 -9.48
C ASP A 79 52.15 -2.48 -8.61
N THR A 80 52.43 -3.18 -7.50
CA THR A 80 53.66 -2.97 -6.75
C THR A 80 54.74 -3.70 -7.53
N GLU A 81 55.25 -3.00 -8.53
CA GLU A 81 56.47 -3.34 -9.25
C GLU A 81 57.61 -3.51 -8.21
N PRO A 82 58.34 -4.64 -8.20
CA PRO A 82 59.51 -4.80 -7.34
C PRO A 82 60.74 -4.23 -8.05
N PRO A 83 61.56 -3.42 -7.36
CA PRO A 83 63.00 -3.61 -7.53
C PRO A 83 63.81 -3.33 -6.26
N GLY A 84 64.69 -4.28 -5.89
CA GLY A 84 65.76 -4.08 -4.89
C GLY A 84 66.13 -5.32 -4.12
#